data_AF-A0A968BYF1-F1
#
_entry.id   AF-A0A968BYF1-F1
#
_cell.length_a   1.000
_cell.length_b   1.000
_cell.length_c   1.000
_cell.angle_alpha   90.00
_cell.angle_beta   90.00
_cell.angle_gamma   90.00
#
_symmetry.space_group_name_H-M   'P 1'
#
loop_
_entity.id
_entity.type
_entity.pdbx_description
1 polymer ?
#
loop_
_entity_poly.entity_id
_entity_poly.type
_entity_poly.pdbx_seq_one_letter_code
_entity_poly.pdbx_strand_id
1 'polypeptide(L)'
;IMVQRRILFLGLAVLLLLFCAILLLQLNSRAGVPGSTRYVALTGSDRGICTAPSEPCRTLQYAVDAADEGDVIKIAGGVYTDLHHRPAPAAYPGSSTITQVVYISKTVSIQGGYAPEDWSTADPDAHPTTLDGSEQGRVLFISGKALAANTLIKDLRLVSGNAAGLGGDPLGYDAGGGIYGLQASATLSDSLILDNTAAAGGGLYSLQGEWIISNSTIEANTASGRGGGLYLLEGSAQLSGNVIRSNVAGAGGGGLLVTGGEAQLTNNVIADNASGSEGPGLHVEGALVRAWHTTIASNEMPAGDPYFEGSGIYVRADPAGSPSTALFTNTIVASHTLAFNIDESVVRFRDTLWYRNRSTNRGDNVTLLGSHGGFPAFVSPAAGDYHLLPGSAALDVGADTGVRTDIDGDARPQWCGPDIGADELAVAGTCHQLYLPLSLRGYTTYRPVQGSVEIENGICCAGGYVGQTITLTVEYTATSPFAPVTEMRTHFRSGGCLREPEMSELEWEPFVPERDYPVLVYINWIGHYASVQYRDALGYISPIYCDDIAVEGHPTPEPTDITPVPTGITPSAPEPPPSKTPTPSGAGHP
;
A
#
# COMPACT_ATOMS: atom_id res chain seq x y z
N ILE A 1 -50.07 31.27 27.84
CA ILE A 1 -48.88 30.37 27.79
C ILE A 1 -49.18 29.02 27.11
N MET A 2 -50.19 28.24 27.53
CA MET A 2 -50.54 26.96 26.87
C MET A 2 -51.00 27.09 25.40
N VAL A 3 -51.77 28.13 25.06
CA VAL A 3 -52.28 28.34 23.69
C VAL A 3 -51.15 28.77 22.73
N GLN A 4 -50.23 29.64 23.18
CA GLN A 4 -49.06 30.04 22.39
C GLN A 4 -48.09 28.87 22.13
N ARG A 5 -47.90 27.96 23.08
CA ARG A 5 -47.12 26.73 22.86
C ARG A 5 -47.75 25.84 21.79
N ARG A 6 -49.09 25.68 21.79
CA ARG A 6 -49.78 24.86 20.78
C ARG A 6 -49.68 25.45 19.36
N ILE A 7 -49.74 26.76 19.22
CA ILE A 7 -49.59 27.44 17.92
C ILE A 7 -48.15 27.31 17.39
N LEU A 8 -47.15 27.43 18.28
CA LEU A 8 -45.74 27.26 17.91
C LEU A 8 -45.42 25.82 17.48
N PHE A 9 -45.94 24.81 18.20
CA PHE A 9 -45.78 23.40 17.84
C PHE A 9 -46.47 23.04 16.52
N LEU A 10 -47.67 23.61 16.26
CA LEU A 10 -48.37 23.39 15.01
C LEU A 10 -47.64 24.06 13.83
N GLY A 11 -47.11 25.27 14.02
CA GLY A 11 -46.29 25.96 13.02
C GLY A 11 -45.00 25.21 12.69
N LEU A 12 -44.31 24.66 13.70
CA LEU A 12 -43.09 23.87 13.51
C LEU A 12 -43.36 22.55 12.78
N ALA A 13 -44.47 21.88 13.10
CA ALA A 13 -44.87 20.63 12.44
C ALA A 13 -45.25 20.85 10.97
N VAL A 14 -45.94 21.95 10.65
CA VAL A 14 -46.25 22.32 9.26
C VAL A 14 -44.98 22.66 8.48
N LEU A 15 -44.01 23.36 9.09
CA LEU A 15 -42.73 23.66 8.47
C LEU A 15 -41.91 22.39 8.19
N LEU A 16 -41.92 21.43 9.14
CA LEU A 16 -41.23 20.15 9.00
C LEU A 16 -41.86 19.28 7.89
N LEU A 17 -43.19 19.29 7.77
CA LEU A 17 -43.91 18.59 6.72
C LEU A 17 -43.68 19.20 5.34
N LEU A 18 -43.63 20.54 5.24
CA LEU A 18 -43.25 21.25 4.01
C LEU A 18 -41.79 20.96 3.63
N PHE A 19 -40.88 20.93 4.60
CA PHE A 19 -39.48 20.57 4.37
C PHE A 19 -39.35 19.11 3.91
N CYS A 20 -40.03 18.16 4.55
CA CYS A 20 -40.08 16.77 4.10
C CYS A 20 -40.71 16.62 2.72
N ALA A 21 -41.77 17.37 2.39
CA ALA A 21 -42.38 17.33 1.07
C ALA A 21 -41.46 17.88 -0.02
N ILE A 22 -40.72 18.97 0.25
CA ILE A 22 -39.70 19.51 -0.65
C ILE A 22 -38.53 18.52 -0.78
N LEU A 23 -38.08 17.90 0.31
CA LEU A 23 -37.06 16.86 0.31
C LEU A 23 -37.50 15.63 -0.49
N LEU A 24 -38.76 15.21 -0.37
CA LEU A 24 -39.37 14.12 -1.14
C LEU A 24 -39.54 14.48 -2.62
N LEU A 25 -39.85 15.74 -2.95
CA LEU A 25 -39.87 16.25 -4.33
C LEU A 25 -38.45 16.34 -4.94
N GLN A 26 -37.43 16.64 -4.12
CA GLN A 26 -36.01 16.61 -4.54
C GLN A 26 -35.45 15.18 -4.63
N LEU A 27 -35.96 14.25 -3.84
CA LEU A 27 -35.62 12.82 -3.92
C LEU A 27 -36.32 12.15 -5.11
N ASN A 28 -37.58 12.50 -5.41
CA ASN A 28 -38.30 11.99 -6.59
C ASN A 28 -37.79 12.56 -7.93
N SER A 29 -37.08 13.68 -7.92
CA SER A 29 -36.40 14.21 -9.12
C SER A 29 -35.01 13.59 -9.35
N ARG A 30 -34.51 12.76 -8.42
CA ARG A 30 -33.24 12.02 -8.53
C ARG A 30 -33.40 10.56 -8.96
N ALA A 31 -34.63 10.05 -9.07
CA ALA A 31 -34.86 8.81 -9.82
C ALA A 31 -34.78 9.15 -11.32
N GLY A 32 -33.55 9.22 -11.84
CA GLY A 32 -33.29 9.44 -13.25
C GLY A 32 -34.04 8.43 -14.10
N VAL A 33 -34.63 8.90 -15.19
CA VAL A 33 -35.09 8.01 -16.27
C VAL A 33 -33.90 7.10 -16.63
N PRO A 34 -34.06 5.76 -16.73
CA PRO A 34 -32.98 4.90 -17.17
C PRO A 34 -32.44 5.43 -18.50
N GLY A 35 -31.14 5.74 -18.54
CA GLY A 35 -30.51 6.24 -19.77
C GLY A 35 -30.68 5.24 -20.90
N SER A 36 -30.68 5.76 -22.12
CA SER A 36 -30.73 4.93 -23.32
C SER A 36 -29.45 4.09 -23.46
N THR A 37 -29.55 2.94 -24.13
CA THR A 37 -28.38 2.12 -24.44
C THR A 37 -27.87 2.44 -25.84
N ARG A 38 -26.56 2.60 -25.96
CA ARG A 38 -25.84 2.78 -27.22
C ARG A 38 -24.83 1.66 -27.41
N TYR A 39 -24.57 1.33 -28.68
CA TYR A 39 -23.72 0.20 -29.05
C TYR A 39 -22.52 0.70 -29.84
N VAL A 40 -21.34 0.14 -29.57
CA VAL A 40 -20.06 0.50 -30.21
C VAL A 40 -19.37 -0.76 -30.70
N ALA A 41 -19.05 -0.83 -31.98
CA ALA A 41 -18.32 -1.96 -32.59
C ALA A 41 -17.41 -1.46 -33.71
N LEU A 42 -16.26 -2.11 -33.92
CA LEU A 42 -15.31 -1.76 -35.00
C LEU A 42 -15.92 -1.85 -36.41
N THR A 43 -16.96 -2.67 -36.59
CA THR A 43 -17.73 -2.83 -37.83
C THR A 43 -18.82 -1.77 -38.01
N GLY A 44 -19.04 -0.93 -37.00
CA GLY A 44 -20.06 0.10 -36.96
C GLY A 44 -19.74 1.33 -37.82
N SER A 45 -20.59 2.36 -37.69
CA SER A 45 -20.46 3.64 -38.36
C SER A 45 -20.86 4.77 -37.42
N ASP A 46 -20.07 5.85 -37.39
CA ASP A 46 -20.34 7.06 -36.60
C ASP A 46 -21.40 7.94 -37.26
N ARG A 47 -22.65 7.46 -37.21
CA ARG A 47 -23.82 8.14 -37.77
C ARG A 47 -25.01 7.99 -36.83
N GLY A 48 -25.81 9.05 -36.74
CA GLY A 48 -26.99 9.05 -35.89
C GLY A 48 -26.63 8.94 -34.41
N ILE A 49 -27.46 8.20 -33.66
CA ILE A 49 -27.39 8.11 -32.20
C ILE A 49 -27.00 6.71 -31.70
N CYS A 50 -26.80 5.73 -32.58
CA CYS A 50 -26.30 4.38 -32.23
C CYS A 50 -27.07 3.61 -31.14
N THR A 51 -28.38 3.82 -31.03
CA THR A 51 -29.25 3.13 -30.06
C THR A 51 -29.86 1.83 -30.61
N ALA A 52 -29.61 1.51 -31.88
CA ALA A 52 -30.01 0.25 -32.50
C ALA A 52 -28.83 -0.74 -32.48
N PRO A 53 -28.99 -1.97 -31.95
CA PRO A 53 -27.90 -2.97 -31.90
C PRO A 53 -27.32 -3.33 -33.28
N SER A 54 -28.13 -3.23 -34.34
CA SER A 54 -27.71 -3.49 -35.73
C SER A 54 -26.97 -2.31 -36.38
N GLU A 55 -26.95 -1.14 -35.74
CA GLU A 55 -26.32 0.07 -36.25
C GLU A 55 -25.43 0.70 -35.15
N PRO A 56 -24.39 -0.03 -34.67
CA PRO A 56 -23.50 0.49 -33.65
C PRO A 56 -22.64 1.64 -34.19
N CYS A 57 -22.23 2.53 -33.29
CA CYS A 57 -21.16 3.49 -33.54
C CYS A 57 -19.86 2.76 -33.86
N ARG A 58 -19.00 3.37 -34.67
CA ARG A 58 -17.67 2.85 -34.95
C ARG A 58 -16.72 3.17 -33.80
N THR A 59 -16.75 4.40 -33.31
CA THR A 59 -15.85 4.91 -32.28
C THR A 59 -16.58 5.13 -30.96
N LEU A 60 -15.87 4.87 -29.86
CA LEU A 60 -16.41 5.09 -28.52
C LEU A 60 -16.61 6.57 -28.23
N GLN A 61 -15.68 7.42 -28.66
CA GLN A 61 -15.80 8.86 -28.41
C GLN A 61 -17.05 9.46 -29.06
N TYR A 62 -17.42 9.03 -30.27
CA TYR A 62 -18.64 9.49 -30.92
C TYR A 62 -19.88 9.06 -30.12
N ALA A 63 -19.92 7.83 -29.62
CA ALA A 63 -21.01 7.36 -28.76
C ALA A 63 -21.11 8.17 -27.45
N VAL A 64 -19.97 8.48 -26.83
CA VAL A 64 -19.90 9.33 -25.63
C VAL A 64 -20.39 10.75 -25.93
N ASP A 65 -20.03 11.33 -27.07
CA ASP A 65 -20.50 12.66 -27.47
C ASP A 65 -22.01 12.69 -27.72
N ALA A 66 -22.54 11.64 -28.35
CA ALA A 66 -23.97 11.48 -28.62
C ALA A 66 -24.83 11.12 -27.38
N ALA A 67 -24.19 10.65 -26.30
CA ALA A 67 -24.88 10.21 -25.10
C ALA A 67 -25.50 11.35 -24.26
N ASP A 68 -26.66 11.07 -23.68
CA ASP A 68 -27.27 11.88 -22.63
C ASP A 68 -26.76 11.45 -21.25
N GLU A 69 -26.98 12.27 -20.22
CA GLU A 69 -26.61 11.90 -18.85
C GLU A 69 -27.35 10.64 -18.38
N GLY A 70 -26.61 9.67 -17.88
CA GLY A 70 -27.11 8.38 -17.40
C GLY A 70 -27.17 7.27 -18.47
N ASP A 71 -26.84 7.57 -19.74
CA ASP A 71 -26.80 6.57 -20.81
C ASP A 71 -25.78 5.45 -20.54
N VAL A 72 -26.09 4.26 -21.06
CA VAL A 72 -25.20 3.10 -21.06
C VAL A 72 -24.62 2.92 -22.46
N ILE A 73 -23.31 2.78 -22.56
CA ILE A 73 -22.57 2.52 -23.79
C ILE A 73 -21.96 1.12 -23.69
N LYS A 74 -22.49 0.20 -24.47
CA LYS A 74 -22.01 -1.18 -24.59
C LYS A 74 -21.03 -1.29 -25.74
N ILE A 75 -19.89 -1.89 -25.50
CA ILE A 75 -18.80 -1.96 -26.48
C ILE A 75 -18.49 -3.42 -26.81
N ALA A 76 -18.50 -3.74 -28.09
CA ALA A 76 -18.11 -5.04 -28.58
C ALA A 76 -16.59 -5.26 -28.39
N GLY A 77 -16.19 -6.52 -28.21
CA GLY A 77 -14.79 -6.92 -28.18
C GLY A 77 -14.01 -6.42 -29.40
N GLY A 78 -12.78 -5.97 -29.18
CA GLY A 78 -11.96 -5.32 -30.18
C GLY A 78 -10.95 -4.34 -29.58
N VAL A 79 -10.06 -3.82 -30.43
CA VAL A 79 -9.05 -2.82 -30.05
C VAL A 79 -9.42 -1.49 -30.69
N TYR A 80 -9.66 -0.47 -29.85
CA TYR A 80 -10.06 0.88 -30.26
C TYR A 80 -8.90 1.85 -30.02
N THR A 81 -8.37 2.40 -31.10
CA THR A 81 -7.15 3.24 -31.11
C THR A 81 -7.42 4.68 -31.56
N ASP A 82 -8.69 5.06 -31.74
CA ASP A 82 -9.04 6.37 -32.29
C ASP A 82 -8.73 7.47 -31.27
N LEU A 83 -7.65 8.22 -31.51
CA LEU A 83 -7.23 9.35 -30.68
C LEU A 83 -7.99 10.63 -31.06
N HIS A 84 -8.39 11.38 -30.03
CA HIS A 84 -9.16 12.61 -30.16
C HIS A 84 -8.41 13.76 -29.50
N HIS A 85 -8.25 14.85 -30.25
CA HIS A 85 -7.67 16.09 -29.75
C HIS A 85 -8.78 17.06 -29.33
N ARG A 86 -8.78 17.48 -28.06
CA ARG A 86 -9.81 18.37 -27.52
C ARG A 86 -9.21 19.58 -26.80
N PRO A 87 -9.90 20.73 -26.78
CA PRO A 87 -9.55 21.80 -25.88
C PRO A 87 -9.56 21.31 -24.44
N ALA A 88 -8.52 21.64 -23.69
CA ALA A 88 -8.45 21.30 -22.27
C ALA A 88 -9.48 22.12 -21.46
N PRO A 89 -10.07 21.55 -20.38
CA PRO A 89 -10.88 22.33 -19.45
C PRO A 89 -10.11 23.50 -18.84
N ALA A 90 -10.80 24.59 -18.49
CA ALA A 90 -10.16 25.79 -17.95
C ALA A 90 -9.34 25.57 -16.65
N ALA A 91 -9.70 24.55 -15.86
CA ALA A 91 -9.00 24.19 -14.62
C ALA A 91 -7.79 23.24 -14.84
N TYR A 92 -7.51 22.83 -16.07
CA TYR A 92 -6.45 21.87 -16.38
C TYR A 92 -5.07 22.54 -16.36
N PRO A 93 -4.12 22.07 -15.52
CA PRO A 93 -2.79 22.66 -15.41
C PRO A 93 -1.84 22.02 -16.44
N GLY A 94 -1.99 22.37 -17.71
CA GLY A 94 -1.16 21.79 -18.77
C GLY A 94 -1.40 22.38 -20.15
N SER A 95 -1.18 21.56 -21.17
CA SER A 95 -1.44 21.94 -22.57
C SER A 95 -2.88 22.42 -22.78
N SER A 96 -3.07 23.40 -23.67
CA SER A 96 -4.40 23.86 -24.08
C SER A 96 -5.18 22.81 -24.88
N THR A 97 -4.49 21.77 -25.33
CA THR A 97 -5.08 20.65 -26.08
C THR A 97 -4.64 19.34 -25.44
N ILE A 98 -5.61 18.50 -25.15
CA ILE A 98 -5.42 17.15 -24.63
C ILE A 98 -5.69 16.14 -25.74
N THR A 99 -4.92 15.05 -25.73
CA THR A 99 -5.05 13.92 -26.64
C THR A 99 -5.39 12.68 -25.84
N GLN A 100 -6.48 12.00 -26.21
CA GLN A 100 -6.93 10.79 -25.54
C GLN A 100 -7.79 9.93 -26.46
N VAL A 101 -7.95 8.63 -26.15
CA VAL A 101 -8.93 7.78 -26.85
C VAL A 101 -10.36 8.27 -26.54
N VAL A 102 -10.66 8.52 -25.26
CA VAL A 102 -11.99 8.96 -24.83
C VAL A 102 -11.92 10.09 -23.81
N TYR A 103 -12.68 11.15 -24.06
CA TYR A 103 -12.95 12.25 -23.17
C TYR A 103 -14.37 12.16 -22.63
N ILE A 104 -14.49 12.17 -21.31
CA ILE A 104 -15.75 12.03 -20.56
C ILE A 104 -15.94 13.28 -19.69
N SER A 105 -17.03 14.01 -19.94
CA SER A 105 -17.41 15.19 -19.14
C SER A 105 -18.88 15.18 -18.73
N LYS A 106 -19.52 14.01 -18.82
CA LYS A 106 -20.92 13.77 -18.48
C LYS A 106 -21.05 12.38 -17.86
N THR A 107 -22.11 12.17 -17.10
CA THR A 107 -22.36 10.88 -16.43
C THR A 107 -22.77 9.84 -17.46
N VAL A 108 -21.93 8.84 -17.71
CA VAL A 108 -22.23 7.71 -18.61
C VAL A 108 -21.67 6.41 -18.05
N SER A 109 -22.32 5.29 -18.36
CA SER A 109 -21.79 3.96 -18.05
C SER A 109 -21.16 3.33 -19.30
N ILE A 110 -19.86 3.07 -19.28
CA ILE A 110 -19.10 2.49 -20.38
C ILE A 110 -18.74 1.04 -20.01
N GLN A 111 -19.20 0.07 -20.79
CA GLN A 111 -19.10 -1.35 -20.49
C GLN A 111 -18.58 -2.13 -21.70
N GLY A 112 -17.48 -2.86 -21.51
CA GLY A 112 -16.92 -3.76 -22.52
C GLY A 112 -17.45 -5.19 -22.44
N GLY A 113 -16.84 -6.08 -23.24
CA GLY A 113 -17.10 -7.51 -23.17
C GLY A 113 -18.25 -8.03 -24.02
N TYR A 114 -18.83 -7.22 -24.91
CA TYR A 114 -19.97 -7.67 -25.71
C TYR A 114 -19.56 -8.33 -27.03
N ALA A 115 -20.43 -9.18 -27.56
CA ALA A 115 -20.35 -9.66 -28.94
C ALA A 115 -21.26 -8.79 -29.83
N PRO A 116 -20.86 -8.42 -31.07
CA PRO A 116 -21.72 -7.68 -31.99
C PRO A 116 -23.08 -8.37 -32.28
N GLU A 117 -23.13 -9.69 -32.16
CA GLU A 117 -24.31 -10.54 -32.30
C GLU A 117 -25.11 -10.72 -31.01
N ASP A 118 -24.54 -10.44 -29.83
CA ASP A 118 -25.22 -10.52 -28.54
C ASP A 118 -24.78 -9.40 -27.57
N TRP A 119 -25.67 -8.42 -27.41
CA TRP A 119 -25.49 -7.28 -26.52
C TRP A 119 -26.18 -7.44 -25.16
N SER A 120 -26.81 -8.59 -24.91
CA SER A 120 -27.58 -8.83 -23.70
C SER A 120 -26.68 -9.20 -22.51
N THR A 121 -25.63 -9.98 -22.78
CA THR A 121 -24.70 -10.52 -21.79
C THR A 121 -23.27 -10.14 -22.15
N ALA A 122 -22.52 -9.62 -21.19
CA ALA A 122 -21.09 -9.36 -21.37
C ALA A 122 -20.29 -10.62 -21.01
N ASP A 123 -19.27 -10.91 -21.81
CA ASP A 123 -18.25 -11.93 -21.59
C ASP A 123 -16.88 -11.31 -21.96
N PRO A 124 -16.24 -10.58 -21.02
CA PRO A 124 -14.99 -9.86 -21.28
C PRO A 124 -13.79 -10.77 -21.54
N ASP A 125 -13.84 -12.04 -21.14
CA ASP A 125 -12.80 -13.01 -21.41
C ASP A 125 -12.88 -13.50 -22.87
N ALA A 126 -14.09 -13.79 -23.36
CA ALA A 126 -14.29 -14.18 -24.75
C ALA A 126 -14.22 -12.99 -25.73
N HIS A 127 -14.63 -11.80 -25.29
CA HIS A 127 -14.74 -10.59 -26.13
C HIS A 127 -14.02 -9.39 -25.51
N PRO A 128 -12.69 -9.45 -25.33
CA PRO A 128 -11.95 -8.38 -24.67
C PRO A 128 -12.10 -7.05 -25.41
N THR A 129 -12.55 -6.02 -24.68
CA THR A 129 -12.63 -4.65 -25.17
C THR A 129 -11.41 -3.86 -24.72
N THR A 130 -10.56 -3.47 -25.67
CA THR A 130 -9.31 -2.75 -25.40
C THR A 130 -9.39 -1.33 -25.93
N LEU A 131 -9.15 -0.35 -25.07
CA LEU A 131 -8.90 1.04 -25.43
C LEU A 131 -7.38 1.26 -25.37
N ASP A 132 -6.79 1.59 -26.51
CA ASP A 132 -5.35 1.61 -26.70
C ASP A 132 -4.92 3.03 -27.08
N GLY A 133 -4.13 3.66 -26.21
CA GLY A 133 -3.59 5.02 -26.40
C GLY A 133 -2.48 5.10 -27.45
N SER A 134 -2.00 3.95 -27.94
CA SER A 134 -0.98 3.79 -28.99
C SER A 134 0.29 4.61 -28.73
N GLU A 135 0.64 4.77 -27.46
CA GLU A 135 1.73 5.58 -26.91
C GLU A 135 1.71 7.07 -27.35
N GLN A 136 0.56 7.55 -27.84
CA GLN A 136 0.42 8.86 -28.50
C GLN A 136 -0.56 9.78 -27.78
N GLY A 137 -1.23 9.30 -26.74
CA GLY A 137 -2.10 10.09 -25.88
C GLY A 137 -2.59 9.26 -24.71
N ARG A 138 -3.44 9.85 -23.88
CA ARG A 138 -4.05 9.12 -22.76
C ARG A 138 -5.05 8.10 -23.26
N VAL A 139 -5.38 7.10 -22.44
CA VAL A 139 -6.53 6.25 -22.77
C VAL A 139 -7.82 7.02 -22.45
N LEU A 140 -8.00 7.42 -21.20
CA LEU A 140 -9.18 8.13 -20.72
C LEU A 140 -8.82 9.49 -20.12
N PHE A 141 -9.63 10.49 -20.44
CA PHE A 141 -9.66 11.77 -19.75
C PHE A 141 -11.06 12.02 -19.20
N ILE A 142 -11.18 12.21 -17.89
CA ILE A 142 -12.45 12.42 -17.21
C ILE A 142 -12.42 13.74 -16.48
N SER A 143 -13.44 14.58 -16.65
CA SER A 143 -13.49 15.89 -15.98
C SER A 143 -14.89 16.23 -15.48
N GLY A 144 -14.96 16.82 -14.28
CA GLY A 144 -16.16 17.48 -13.79
C GLY A 144 -16.59 17.08 -12.38
N LYS A 145 -16.69 18.08 -11.49
CA LYS A 145 -17.02 17.93 -10.05
C LYS A 145 -18.44 17.43 -9.76
N ALA A 146 -19.34 17.50 -10.74
CA ALA A 146 -20.75 17.09 -10.61
C ALA A 146 -21.04 15.71 -11.20
N LEU A 147 -20.02 14.93 -11.57
CA LEU A 147 -20.16 13.54 -11.99
C LEU A 147 -20.40 12.66 -10.76
N ALA A 148 -21.55 12.80 -10.10
CA ALA A 148 -21.89 12.01 -8.93
C ALA A 148 -21.96 10.51 -9.28
N ALA A 149 -21.16 9.67 -8.59
CA ALA A 149 -21.25 8.21 -8.36
C ALA A 149 -21.58 7.22 -9.52
N ASN A 150 -21.95 7.70 -10.70
CA ASN A 150 -22.62 6.91 -11.75
C ASN A 150 -21.83 6.85 -13.06
N THR A 151 -20.73 7.60 -13.20
CA THR A 151 -19.81 7.35 -14.30
C THR A 151 -19.14 6.02 -14.04
N LEU A 152 -19.56 4.99 -14.75
CA LEU A 152 -19.07 3.62 -14.61
C LEU A 152 -18.15 3.30 -15.78
N ILE A 153 -17.01 2.71 -15.49
CA ILE A 153 -16.07 2.16 -16.45
C ILE A 153 -15.91 0.70 -16.05
N LYS A 154 -16.33 -0.22 -16.91
CA LYS A 154 -16.41 -1.65 -16.56
C LYS A 154 -15.98 -2.55 -17.70
N ASP A 155 -15.31 -3.65 -17.38
CA ASP A 155 -14.97 -4.71 -18.34
C ASP A 155 -14.06 -4.20 -19.49
N LEU A 156 -13.14 -3.26 -19.20
CA LEU A 156 -12.24 -2.66 -20.19
C LEU A 156 -10.77 -2.97 -19.92
N ARG A 157 -9.98 -3.05 -20.99
CA ARG A 157 -8.52 -3.00 -20.95
C ARG A 157 -8.06 -1.62 -21.42
N LEU A 158 -7.36 -0.89 -20.57
CA LEU A 158 -6.87 0.47 -20.81
C LEU A 158 -5.35 0.40 -20.93
N VAL A 159 -4.85 0.47 -22.17
CA VAL A 159 -3.46 0.09 -22.46
C VAL A 159 -2.70 1.14 -23.26
N SER A 160 -1.37 1.10 -23.11
CA SER A 160 -0.43 1.85 -23.95
C SER A 160 -0.73 3.35 -24.04
N GLY A 161 -1.28 3.93 -22.97
CA GLY A 161 -1.48 5.37 -22.85
C GLY A 161 -0.19 6.09 -22.51
N ASN A 162 0.03 7.27 -23.08
CA ASN A 162 1.20 8.09 -22.83
C ASN A 162 0.81 9.56 -22.65
N ALA A 163 1.18 10.15 -21.51
CA ALA A 163 0.87 11.54 -21.18
C ALA A 163 1.88 12.57 -21.72
N ALA A 164 2.92 12.16 -22.45
CA ALA A 164 4.03 13.02 -22.87
C ALA A 164 3.57 14.33 -23.54
N GLY A 165 4.03 15.46 -23.00
CA GLY A 165 3.71 16.82 -23.47
C GLY A 165 2.28 17.29 -23.18
N LEU A 166 1.48 16.53 -22.44
CA LEU A 166 0.09 16.90 -22.15
C LEU A 166 -0.06 17.70 -20.85
N GLY A 167 0.89 17.64 -19.91
CA GLY A 167 0.82 18.25 -18.57
C GLY A 167 -0.24 17.60 -17.68
N GLY A 168 -0.84 18.36 -16.77
CA GLY A 168 -1.95 17.93 -15.90
C GLY A 168 -1.60 17.84 -14.42
N ASP A 169 -0.32 17.70 -14.06
CA ASP A 169 0.09 17.84 -12.66
C ASP A 169 0.35 19.33 -12.33
N PRO A 170 -0.09 19.84 -11.16
CA PRO A 170 0.17 21.23 -10.75
C PRO A 170 1.65 21.64 -10.68
N LEU A 171 2.58 20.69 -10.55
CA LEU A 171 4.03 20.89 -10.58
C LEU A 171 4.59 20.90 -12.02
N GLY A 172 3.73 20.77 -13.03
CA GLY A 172 4.10 20.81 -14.45
C GLY A 172 4.48 19.46 -15.04
N TYR A 173 4.21 18.35 -14.35
CA TYR A 173 4.44 17.00 -14.89
C TYR A 173 3.31 16.56 -15.83
N ASP A 174 3.70 15.74 -16.80
CA ASP A 174 2.79 15.00 -17.68
C ASP A 174 2.09 13.90 -16.88
N ALA A 175 0.77 13.98 -16.75
CA ALA A 175 0.04 13.15 -15.80
C ALA A 175 -1.01 12.24 -16.44
N GLY A 176 -1.24 11.05 -15.84
CA GLY A 176 -2.34 10.15 -16.17
C GLY A 176 -2.22 9.49 -17.54
N GLY A 177 -1.27 8.57 -17.69
CA GLY A 177 -1.01 7.87 -18.96
C GLY A 177 -2.22 7.04 -19.39
N GLY A 178 -2.71 6.18 -18.50
CA GLY A 178 -3.94 5.42 -18.72
C GLY A 178 -5.16 6.33 -18.54
N ILE A 179 -5.37 6.77 -17.30
CA ILE A 179 -6.52 7.60 -16.92
C ILE A 179 -6.04 8.90 -16.29
N TYR A 180 -6.61 10.01 -16.74
CA TYR A 180 -6.50 11.30 -16.07
C TYR A 180 -7.88 11.79 -15.59
N GLY A 181 -8.02 11.98 -14.27
CA GLY A 181 -9.23 12.51 -13.63
C GLY A 181 -9.03 13.94 -13.12
N LEU A 182 -9.74 14.91 -13.71
CA LEU A 182 -9.76 16.31 -13.27
C LEU A 182 -11.03 16.62 -12.48
N GLN A 183 -10.90 16.72 -11.16
CA GLN A 183 -12.03 17.00 -10.27
C GLN A 183 -13.20 16.07 -10.56
N ALA A 184 -12.91 14.81 -10.90
CA ALA A 184 -13.88 13.87 -11.44
C ALA A 184 -14.17 12.78 -10.42
N SER A 185 -15.43 12.34 -10.34
CA SER A 185 -15.79 11.14 -9.59
C SER A 185 -16.24 10.02 -10.54
N ALA A 186 -15.71 8.82 -10.34
CA ALA A 186 -15.96 7.68 -11.22
C ALA A 186 -15.80 6.33 -10.49
N THR A 187 -16.53 5.34 -10.98
CA THR A 187 -16.40 3.94 -10.59
C THR A 187 -15.70 3.18 -11.70
N LEU A 188 -14.58 2.54 -11.39
CA LEU A 188 -13.86 1.62 -12.25
C LEU A 188 -14.02 0.21 -11.68
N SER A 189 -14.56 -0.74 -12.43
CA SER A 189 -14.63 -2.12 -11.96
C SER A 189 -14.26 -3.14 -13.03
N ASP A 190 -13.77 -4.30 -12.60
CA ASP A 190 -13.56 -5.48 -13.46
C ASP A 190 -12.71 -5.13 -14.71
N SER A 191 -11.72 -4.25 -14.52
CA SER A 191 -10.96 -3.64 -15.60
C SER A 191 -9.46 -3.82 -15.42
N LEU A 192 -8.73 -3.71 -16.52
CA LEU A 192 -7.27 -3.80 -16.58
C LEU A 192 -6.68 -2.45 -16.98
N ILE A 193 -5.78 -1.89 -16.17
CA ILE A 193 -4.93 -0.74 -16.51
C ILE A 193 -3.51 -1.26 -16.69
N LEU A 194 -3.03 -1.32 -17.92
CA LEU A 194 -1.79 -2.02 -18.26
C LEU A 194 -0.87 -1.18 -19.15
N ASP A 195 0.43 -1.17 -18.84
CA ASP A 195 1.48 -0.63 -19.73
C ASP A 195 1.25 0.83 -20.14
N ASN A 196 0.80 1.65 -19.19
CA ASN A 196 0.62 3.08 -19.40
C ASN A 196 1.78 3.88 -18.82
N THR A 197 2.15 4.97 -19.48
CA THR A 197 3.31 5.78 -19.15
C THR A 197 2.95 7.25 -18.90
N ALA A 198 3.49 7.83 -17.83
CA ALA A 198 3.41 9.26 -17.53
C ALA A 198 4.65 9.73 -16.75
N ALA A 199 4.71 11.01 -16.40
CA ALA A 199 5.62 11.49 -15.36
C ALA A 199 4.98 11.41 -13.96
N ALA A 200 3.65 11.53 -13.86
CA ALA A 200 2.88 11.38 -12.63
C ALA A 200 1.62 10.52 -12.87
N GLY A 201 1.41 9.45 -12.09
CA GLY A 201 0.25 8.56 -12.27
C GLY A 201 0.30 7.83 -13.62
N GLY A 202 1.20 6.85 -13.76
CA GLY A 202 1.36 6.09 -15.02
C GLY A 202 0.06 5.42 -15.44
N GLY A 203 -0.54 4.65 -14.55
CA GLY A 203 -1.84 4.01 -14.76
C GLY A 203 -3.01 5.00 -14.61
N LEU A 204 -3.14 5.62 -13.44
CA LEU A 204 -4.18 6.61 -13.15
C LEU A 204 -3.60 7.78 -12.35
N TYR A 205 -3.96 8.99 -12.77
CA TYR A 205 -3.77 10.21 -12.01
C TYR A 205 -5.12 10.87 -11.72
N SER A 206 -5.41 11.12 -10.45
CA SER A 206 -6.61 11.83 -10.00
C SER A 206 -6.22 13.12 -9.28
N LEU A 207 -6.69 14.26 -9.79
CA LEU A 207 -6.58 15.56 -9.15
C LEU A 207 -7.93 15.97 -8.59
N GLN A 208 -8.05 16.03 -7.27
CA GLN A 208 -9.26 16.46 -6.55
C GLN A 208 -10.52 15.67 -6.93
N GLY A 209 -10.35 14.39 -7.28
CA GLY A 209 -11.43 13.47 -7.67
C GLY A 209 -11.80 12.46 -6.59
N GLU A 210 -12.93 11.77 -6.78
CA GLU A 210 -13.41 10.70 -5.87
C GLU A 210 -13.60 9.38 -6.64
N TRP A 211 -12.81 8.37 -6.31
CA TRP A 211 -12.79 7.12 -7.09
C TRP A 211 -13.30 5.93 -6.28
N ILE A 212 -14.06 5.07 -6.94
CA ILE A 212 -14.31 3.71 -6.48
C ILE A 212 -13.66 2.79 -7.50
N ILE A 213 -12.65 2.03 -7.09
CA ILE A 213 -11.96 1.08 -7.95
C ILE A 213 -12.10 -0.30 -7.34
N SER A 214 -12.69 -1.24 -8.06
CA SER A 214 -12.91 -2.59 -7.54
C SER A 214 -12.60 -3.69 -8.54
N ASN A 215 -12.15 -4.84 -8.03
CA ASN A 215 -11.92 -6.06 -8.84
C ASN A 215 -11.09 -5.79 -10.10
N SER A 216 -10.18 -4.83 -10.02
CA SER A 216 -9.42 -4.36 -11.17
C SER A 216 -7.95 -4.68 -11.00
N THR A 217 -7.27 -4.87 -12.12
CA THR A 217 -5.82 -5.09 -12.16
C THR A 217 -5.13 -3.84 -12.67
N ILE A 218 -4.19 -3.31 -11.90
CA ILE A 218 -3.36 -2.16 -12.26
C ILE A 218 -1.92 -2.66 -12.32
N GLU A 219 -1.43 -2.87 -13.54
CA GLU A 219 -0.20 -3.62 -13.77
C GLU A 219 0.75 -2.96 -14.77
N ALA A 220 2.05 -3.10 -14.53
CA ALA A 220 3.12 -2.70 -15.46
C ALA A 220 3.04 -1.24 -15.93
N ASN A 221 2.43 -0.36 -15.15
CA ASN A 221 2.38 1.07 -15.47
C ASN A 221 3.64 1.76 -14.97
N THR A 222 4.09 2.76 -15.72
CA THR A 222 5.35 3.45 -15.48
C THR A 222 5.13 4.96 -15.29
N ALA A 223 5.63 5.49 -14.18
CA ALA A 223 5.78 6.92 -13.96
C ALA A 223 7.27 7.28 -13.89
N SER A 224 7.76 8.20 -14.73
CA SER A 224 9.15 8.67 -14.59
C SER A 224 9.39 9.49 -13.31
N GLY A 225 8.32 10.00 -12.70
CA GLY A 225 8.31 10.68 -11.42
C GLY A 225 7.61 9.86 -10.34
N ARG A 226 6.33 10.12 -10.07
CA ARG A 226 5.63 9.59 -8.89
C ARG A 226 4.35 8.83 -9.27
N GLY A 227 3.97 7.82 -8.48
CA GLY A 227 2.72 7.09 -8.69
C GLY A 227 2.74 6.24 -9.96
N GLY A 228 3.48 5.14 -9.98
CA GLY A 228 3.59 4.26 -11.16
C GLY A 228 2.23 3.71 -11.57
N GLY A 229 1.55 3.06 -10.63
CA GLY A 229 0.19 2.56 -10.79
C GLY A 229 -0.83 3.68 -10.64
N LEU A 230 -1.03 4.14 -9.40
CA LEU A 230 -2.05 5.12 -9.03
C LEU A 230 -1.42 6.34 -8.32
N TYR A 231 -1.83 7.54 -8.72
CA TYR A 231 -1.57 8.77 -7.98
C TYR A 231 -2.88 9.51 -7.69
N LEU A 232 -3.22 9.62 -6.41
CA LEU A 232 -4.35 10.38 -5.89
C LEU A 232 -3.84 11.68 -5.24
N LEU A 233 -4.12 12.82 -5.85
CA LEU A 233 -3.75 14.13 -5.35
C LEU A 233 -5.00 14.91 -4.91
N GLU A 234 -5.07 15.26 -3.63
CA GLU A 234 -6.12 16.06 -2.99
C GLU A 234 -7.55 15.51 -3.20
N GLY A 235 -7.66 14.19 -3.39
CA GLY A 235 -8.92 13.48 -3.65
C GLY A 235 -9.18 12.35 -2.65
N SER A 236 -10.23 11.58 -2.92
CA SER A 236 -10.54 10.37 -2.16
C SER A 236 -10.60 9.13 -3.06
N ALA A 237 -10.28 7.96 -2.52
CA ALA A 237 -10.52 6.69 -3.21
C ALA A 237 -10.96 5.57 -2.28
N GLN A 238 -11.81 4.69 -2.79
CA GLN A 238 -12.13 3.39 -2.23
C GLN A 238 -11.63 2.32 -3.19
N LEU A 239 -10.64 1.55 -2.76
CA LEU A 239 -10.02 0.46 -3.50
C LEU A 239 -10.48 -0.86 -2.86
N SER A 240 -11.19 -1.71 -3.60
CA SER A 240 -11.67 -3.00 -3.09
C SER A 240 -11.32 -4.17 -4.01
N GLY A 241 -10.65 -5.21 -3.52
CA GLY A 241 -10.43 -6.41 -4.33
C GLY A 241 -9.51 -6.18 -5.55
N ASN A 242 -8.63 -5.18 -5.51
CA ASN A 242 -7.75 -4.89 -6.64
C ASN A 242 -6.39 -5.56 -6.50
N VAL A 243 -5.78 -5.84 -7.65
CA VAL A 243 -4.39 -6.25 -7.75
C VAL A 243 -3.58 -5.11 -8.36
N ILE A 244 -2.73 -4.47 -7.55
CA ILE A 244 -1.84 -3.37 -7.94
C ILE A 244 -0.41 -3.90 -7.95
N ARG A 245 0.11 -4.24 -9.13
CA ARG A 245 1.38 -4.95 -9.22
C ARG A 245 2.32 -4.53 -10.32
N SER A 246 3.61 -4.77 -10.12
CA SER A 246 4.63 -4.56 -11.17
C SER A 246 4.66 -3.15 -11.75
N ASN A 247 4.14 -2.16 -11.02
CA ASN A 247 4.18 -0.77 -11.45
C ASN A 247 5.49 -0.12 -11.01
N VAL A 248 5.98 0.84 -11.80
CA VAL A 248 7.30 1.45 -11.61
C VAL A 248 7.16 2.97 -11.48
N ALA A 249 7.79 3.55 -10.46
CA ALA A 249 7.94 5.01 -10.32
C ALA A 249 9.42 5.42 -10.25
N GLY A 250 9.82 6.50 -10.91
CA GLY A 250 11.19 7.01 -10.80
C GLY A 250 11.54 7.58 -9.42
N ALA A 251 10.53 8.02 -8.65
CA ALA A 251 10.61 8.51 -7.29
C ALA A 251 9.83 7.58 -6.35
N GLY A 252 8.78 8.05 -5.66
CA GLY A 252 7.99 7.26 -4.69
C GLY A 252 6.62 6.85 -5.22
N GLY A 253 6.03 5.82 -4.61
CA GLY A 253 4.69 5.33 -4.94
C GLY A 253 4.67 4.50 -6.21
N GLY A 254 5.48 3.44 -6.30
CA GLY A 254 5.44 2.51 -7.44
C GLY A 254 4.02 1.98 -7.68
N GLY A 255 3.39 1.42 -6.66
CA GLY A 255 2.00 0.96 -6.68
C GLY A 255 0.99 2.10 -6.49
N LEU A 256 0.95 2.69 -5.30
CA LEU A 256 -0.01 3.74 -4.92
C LEU A 256 0.68 4.92 -4.21
N LEU A 257 0.41 6.13 -4.70
CA LEU A 257 0.72 7.39 -4.02
C LEU A 257 -0.58 8.13 -3.65
N VAL A 258 -0.70 8.55 -2.39
CA VAL A 258 -1.80 9.40 -1.89
C VAL A 258 -1.21 10.68 -1.29
N THR A 259 -1.66 11.83 -1.78
CA THR A 259 -1.21 13.15 -1.31
C THR A 259 -2.38 14.05 -0.95
N GLY A 260 -2.40 14.63 0.25
CA GLY A 260 -3.37 15.66 0.66
C GLY A 260 -4.85 15.21 0.73
N GLY A 261 -5.10 13.89 0.68
CA GLY A 261 -6.44 13.31 0.53
C GLY A 261 -6.63 12.06 1.38
N GLU A 262 -7.58 11.19 0.99
CA GLU A 262 -7.85 9.93 1.70
C GLU A 262 -7.95 8.70 0.79
N ALA A 263 -7.52 7.55 1.28
CA ALA A 263 -7.76 6.27 0.60
C ALA A 263 -8.19 5.18 1.58
N GLN A 264 -9.20 4.42 1.17
CA GLN A 264 -9.67 3.22 1.86
C GLN A 264 -9.37 2.00 1.02
N LEU A 265 -8.68 1.03 1.59
CA LEU A 265 -8.23 -0.19 0.93
C LEU A 265 -8.88 -1.39 1.63
N THR A 266 -9.59 -2.22 0.88
CA THR A 266 -10.16 -3.49 1.38
C THR A 266 -9.80 -4.61 0.42
N ASN A 267 -9.28 -5.74 0.91
CA ASN A 267 -9.00 -6.92 0.07
C ASN A 267 -8.06 -6.64 -1.12
N ASN A 268 -7.14 -5.67 -1.01
CA ASN A 268 -6.23 -5.39 -2.11
C ASN A 268 -4.92 -6.15 -1.96
N VAL A 269 -4.32 -6.51 -3.10
CA VAL A 269 -2.94 -6.97 -3.18
C VAL A 269 -2.11 -5.84 -3.81
N ILE A 270 -1.12 -5.34 -3.08
CA ILE A 270 -0.13 -4.35 -3.54
C ILE A 270 1.23 -5.01 -3.56
N ALA A 271 1.67 -5.47 -4.73
CA ALA A 271 2.83 -6.33 -4.79
C ALA A 271 3.77 -6.10 -5.97
N ASP A 272 5.04 -6.45 -5.81
CA ASP A 272 6.02 -6.45 -6.89
C ASP A 272 6.18 -5.07 -7.58
N ASN A 273 5.77 -3.99 -6.91
CA ASN A 273 5.93 -2.63 -7.43
C ASN A 273 7.34 -2.14 -7.11
N ALA A 274 7.86 -1.28 -7.98
CA ALA A 274 9.19 -0.73 -7.85
C ALA A 274 9.20 0.79 -7.82
N SER A 275 10.11 1.39 -7.05
CA SER A 275 10.30 2.83 -7.11
C SER A 275 11.73 3.28 -6.83
N GLY A 276 12.17 4.39 -7.41
CA GLY A 276 13.53 4.93 -7.23
C GLY A 276 13.78 5.60 -5.87
N SER A 277 12.74 5.78 -5.05
CA SER A 277 12.82 6.21 -3.64
C SER A 277 11.86 5.39 -2.76
N GLU A 278 11.69 5.79 -1.49
CA GLU A 278 10.84 5.09 -0.52
C GLU A 278 9.35 4.99 -0.90
N GLY A 279 8.70 3.95 -0.40
CA GLY A 279 7.29 3.63 -0.65
C GLY A 279 7.01 3.08 -2.06
N PRO A 280 7.71 2.03 -2.55
CA PRO A 280 7.41 1.43 -3.83
C PRO A 280 6.06 0.74 -3.84
N GLY A 281 5.58 0.21 -2.72
CA GLY A 281 4.22 -0.31 -2.61
C GLY A 281 3.21 0.81 -2.37
N LEU A 282 3.36 1.48 -1.23
CA LEU A 282 2.44 2.52 -0.77
C LEU A 282 3.21 3.74 -0.26
N HIS A 283 2.89 4.91 -0.79
CA HIS A 283 3.41 6.20 -0.33
C HIS A 283 2.25 7.10 0.11
N VAL A 284 2.32 7.65 1.32
CA VAL A 284 1.29 8.51 1.93
C VAL A 284 1.93 9.83 2.35
N GLU A 285 1.42 10.96 1.83
CA GLU A 285 1.98 12.30 2.05
C GLU A 285 0.87 13.32 2.43
N GLY A 286 0.91 13.88 3.64
CA GLY A 286 -0.17 14.71 4.19
C GLY A 286 -1.58 14.12 4.02
N ALA A 287 -1.72 12.80 4.14
CA ALA A 287 -2.93 12.08 3.75
C ALA A 287 -3.38 11.05 4.81
N LEU A 288 -4.63 10.59 4.69
CA LEU A 288 -5.21 9.52 5.50
C LEU A 288 -5.38 8.23 4.68
N VAL A 289 -4.74 7.15 5.12
CA VAL A 289 -4.96 5.82 4.54
C VAL A 289 -5.53 4.87 5.59
N ARG A 290 -6.56 4.12 5.21
CA ARG A 290 -7.13 3.02 6.02
C ARG A 290 -7.14 1.76 5.17
N ALA A 291 -6.58 0.68 5.70
CA ALA A 291 -6.50 -0.59 5.02
C ALA A 291 -7.05 -1.71 5.92
N TRP A 292 -7.93 -2.53 5.35
CA TRP A 292 -8.47 -3.73 5.96
C TRP A 292 -8.16 -4.90 5.03
N HIS A 293 -7.73 -6.04 5.58
CA HIS A 293 -7.56 -7.27 4.80
C HIS A 293 -6.73 -7.00 3.53
N THR A 294 -5.52 -6.48 3.68
CA THR A 294 -4.70 -6.06 2.54
C THR A 294 -3.38 -6.80 2.57
N THR A 295 -2.91 -7.26 1.42
CA THR A 295 -1.60 -7.89 1.28
C THR A 295 -0.65 -6.91 0.60
N ILE A 296 0.41 -6.50 1.30
CA ILE A 296 1.48 -5.65 0.77
C ILE A 296 2.75 -6.48 0.76
N ALA A 297 3.27 -6.82 -0.42
CA ALA A 297 4.35 -7.79 -0.52
C ALA A 297 5.36 -7.49 -1.64
N SER A 298 6.64 -7.79 -1.41
CA SER A 298 7.67 -7.78 -2.46
C SER A 298 7.80 -6.46 -3.22
N ASN A 299 7.50 -5.33 -2.58
CA ASN A 299 7.68 -4.02 -3.22
C ASN A 299 9.11 -3.54 -3.00
N GLU A 300 9.81 -3.15 -4.05
CA GLU A 300 11.26 -2.95 -3.98
C GLU A 300 11.69 -1.56 -4.43
N MET A 301 12.73 -1.05 -3.79
CA MET A 301 13.51 0.04 -4.34
C MET A 301 14.73 -0.60 -5.03
N PRO A 302 14.77 -0.67 -6.37
CA PRO A 302 15.93 -1.21 -7.08
C PRO A 302 17.16 -0.41 -6.66
N ALA A 303 18.19 -1.10 -6.16
CA ALA A 303 19.34 -0.52 -5.48
C ALA A 303 19.92 0.70 -6.23
N GLY A 304 19.65 1.90 -5.69
CA GLY A 304 20.14 3.18 -6.23
C GLY A 304 20.97 3.99 -5.24
N ASP A 305 20.78 3.77 -3.93
CA ASP A 305 21.51 4.51 -2.89
C ASP A 305 21.90 3.59 -1.71
N PRO A 306 23.20 3.42 -1.40
CA PRO A 306 23.66 2.60 -0.27
C PRO A 306 23.27 3.17 1.11
N TYR A 307 22.74 4.40 1.19
CA TYR A 307 22.33 5.05 2.44
C TYR A 307 20.82 4.96 2.70
N PHE A 308 20.01 4.54 1.73
CA PHE A 308 18.55 4.44 1.87
C PHE A 308 18.07 3.01 1.62
N GLU A 309 17.69 2.32 2.69
CA GLU A 309 16.96 1.06 2.63
C GLU A 309 15.51 1.37 2.26
N GLY A 310 15.10 1.04 1.04
CA GLY A 310 13.74 1.28 0.57
C GLY A 310 12.70 0.59 1.46
N SER A 311 11.74 1.36 1.97
CA SER A 311 10.60 0.86 2.73
C SER A 311 9.44 0.50 1.81
N GLY A 312 8.82 -0.67 1.98
CA GLY A 312 7.62 -1.06 1.21
C GLY A 312 6.47 -0.07 1.34
N ILE A 313 6.31 0.48 2.54
CA ILE A 313 5.33 1.51 2.87
C ILE A 313 6.08 2.76 3.39
N TYR A 314 5.78 3.93 2.86
CA TYR A 314 6.32 5.19 3.34
C TYR A 314 5.20 6.17 3.71
N VAL A 315 5.28 6.74 4.91
CA VAL A 315 4.25 7.62 5.46
C VAL A 315 4.93 8.89 5.97
N ARG A 316 4.72 10.02 5.28
CA ARG A 316 5.40 11.28 5.59
C ARG A 316 4.44 12.46 5.73
N ALA A 317 4.87 13.51 6.43
CA ALA A 317 4.18 14.78 6.40
C ALA A 317 4.27 15.42 5.01
N ASP A 318 3.30 16.27 4.66
CA ASP A 318 3.41 17.11 3.46
C ASP A 318 4.51 18.19 3.64
N PRO A 319 4.91 18.91 2.58
CA PRO A 319 5.91 19.98 2.68
C PRO A 319 5.49 21.16 3.57
N ALA A 320 4.22 21.26 3.94
CA ALA A 320 3.71 22.27 4.88
C ALA A 320 3.75 21.78 6.34
N GLY A 321 4.19 20.54 6.60
CA GLY A 321 4.27 19.92 7.92
C GLY A 321 2.96 19.29 8.39
N SER A 322 1.97 19.10 7.51
CA SER A 322 0.74 18.37 7.85
C SER A 322 1.04 16.87 7.94
N PRO A 323 0.84 16.21 9.09
CA PRO A 323 1.18 14.81 9.27
C PRO A 323 0.26 13.89 8.47
N SER A 324 0.79 12.76 8.02
CA SER A 324 -0.02 11.65 7.50
C SER A 324 -0.51 10.73 8.61
N THR A 325 -1.59 9.99 8.32
CA THR A 325 -2.06 8.89 9.17
C THR A 325 -2.34 7.66 8.32
N ALA A 326 -1.68 6.54 8.64
CA ALA A 326 -1.96 5.25 8.01
C ALA A 326 -2.40 4.21 9.05
N LEU A 327 -3.54 3.57 8.81
CA LEU A 327 -4.17 2.62 9.73
C LEU A 327 -4.40 1.30 9.00
N PHE A 328 -3.77 0.23 9.49
CA PHE A 328 -3.81 -1.09 8.90
C PHE A 328 -4.47 -2.06 9.88
N THR A 329 -5.39 -2.90 9.40
CA THR A 329 -6.00 -3.98 10.17
C THR A 329 -6.08 -5.25 9.32
N ASN A 330 -5.69 -6.40 9.86
CA ASN A 330 -5.64 -7.66 9.11
C ASN A 330 -4.77 -7.54 7.85
N THR A 331 -3.56 -7.00 7.99
CA THR A 331 -2.66 -6.75 6.86
C THR A 331 -1.51 -7.75 6.86
N ILE A 332 -1.16 -8.29 5.68
CA ILE A 332 0.12 -8.98 5.50
C ILE A 332 1.13 -7.96 4.98
N VAL A 333 2.29 -7.86 5.62
CA VAL A 333 3.43 -7.05 5.14
C VAL A 333 4.64 -7.95 5.00
N ALA A 334 5.04 -8.24 3.77
CA ALA A 334 6.02 -9.28 3.50
C ALA A 334 7.11 -8.93 2.46
N SER A 335 8.30 -9.50 2.64
CA SER A 335 9.38 -9.51 1.64
C SER A 335 9.92 -8.12 1.24
N HIS A 336 10.03 -7.18 2.19
CA HIS A 336 10.65 -5.88 1.94
C HIS A 336 12.05 -5.78 2.56
N THR A 337 12.87 -4.85 2.07
CA THR A 337 14.10 -4.48 2.82
C THR A 337 13.70 -3.86 4.15
N LEU A 338 12.90 -2.80 4.10
CA LEU A 338 12.27 -2.21 5.28
C LEU A 338 10.74 -2.33 5.11
N ALA A 339 10.01 -2.80 6.12
CA ALA A 339 8.57 -2.98 5.97
C ALA A 339 7.86 -1.62 5.84
N PHE A 340 8.19 -0.66 6.70
CA PHE A 340 7.68 0.70 6.59
C PHE A 340 8.65 1.78 7.13
N ASN A 341 8.57 2.99 6.57
CA ASN A 341 9.25 4.19 7.09
C ASN A 341 8.22 5.29 7.39
N ILE A 342 8.49 6.07 8.43
CA ILE A 342 7.61 7.13 8.92
C ILE A 342 8.43 8.40 9.12
N ASP A 343 7.89 9.51 8.61
CA ASP A 343 8.45 10.84 8.76
C ASP A 343 7.36 11.81 9.26
N GLU A 344 7.53 12.32 10.49
CA GLU A 344 6.61 13.28 11.12
C GLU A 344 5.11 12.89 11.02
N SER A 345 4.81 11.59 11.10
CA SER A 345 3.47 11.04 10.82
C SER A 345 3.08 9.94 11.80
N VAL A 346 1.87 9.38 11.64
CA VAL A 346 1.32 8.34 12.52
C VAL A 346 1.02 7.08 11.72
N VAL A 347 1.50 5.95 12.22
CA VAL A 347 1.11 4.64 11.68
C VAL A 347 0.60 3.72 12.79
N ARG A 348 -0.52 3.05 12.53
CA ARG A 348 -1.04 2.01 13.41
C ARG A 348 -1.29 0.73 12.64
N PHE A 349 -0.74 -0.36 13.15
CA PHE A 349 -1.03 -1.71 12.70
C PHE A 349 -1.84 -2.43 13.76
N ARG A 350 -2.87 -3.13 13.31
CA ARG A 350 -3.67 -4.04 14.11
C ARG A 350 -3.72 -5.39 13.40
N ASP A 351 -3.49 -6.49 14.11
CA ASP A 351 -3.63 -7.86 13.60
C ASP A 351 -2.87 -8.02 12.26
N THR A 352 -1.55 -7.85 12.30
CA THR A 352 -0.68 -7.80 11.11
C THR A 352 0.28 -8.97 11.06
N LEU A 353 0.38 -9.63 9.90
CA LEU A 353 1.34 -10.70 9.66
C LEU A 353 2.61 -10.15 9.00
N TRP A 354 3.74 -10.29 9.69
CA TRP A 354 5.06 -9.90 9.22
C TRP A 354 5.82 -11.12 8.70
N TYR A 355 6.39 -11.03 7.48
CA TYR A 355 7.19 -12.12 6.93
C TYR A 355 8.33 -11.63 6.05
N ARG A 356 9.57 -12.09 6.31
CA ARG A 356 10.75 -11.81 5.47
C ARG A 356 11.00 -10.33 5.15
N ASN A 357 10.61 -9.43 6.05
CA ASN A 357 11.16 -8.07 6.01
C ASN A 357 12.54 -8.08 6.65
N ARG A 358 13.56 -7.44 6.05
CA ARG A 358 14.91 -7.39 6.64
C ARG A 358 14.93 -6.51 7.90
N SER A 359 14.11 -5.48 7.93
CA SER A 359 13.80 -4.68 9.12
C SER A 359 12.34 -4.26 9.12
N THR A 360 11.76 -4.06 10.30
CA THR A 360 10.33 -3.73 10.41
C THR A 360 10.07 -2.25 10.14
N ASN A 361 10.68 -1.35 10.90
CA ASN A 361 10.35 0.07 10.80
C ASN A 361 11.53 1.02 10.98
N ARG A 362 11.36 2.21 10.41
CA ARG A 362 12.16 3.41 10.66
C ARG A 362 11.21 4.55 11.01
N GLY A 363 11.62 5.40 11.94
CA GLY A 363 10.81 6.51 12.45
C GLY A 363 10.03 6.15 13.71
N ASP A 364 9.70 7.20 14.47
CA ASP A 364 8.96 7.11 15.73
C ASP A 364 7.45 7.22 15.49
N ASN A 365 6.63 6.98 16.54
CA ASN A 365 5.16 7.12 16.51
C ASN A 365 4.39 5.99 15.78
N VAL A 366 4.83 4.75 16.05
CA VAL A 366 4.18 3.51 15.61
C VAL A 366 3.34 2.94 16.75
N THR A 367 2.14 2.45 16.45
CA THR A 367 1.40 1.55 17.35
C THR A 367 1.22 0.19 16.67
N LEU A 368 1.71 -0.88 17.30
CA LEU A 368 1.50 -2.26 16.86
C LEU A 368 0.61 -2.98 17.88
N LEU A 369 -0.55 -3.47 17.43
CA LEU A 369 -1.48 -4.28 18.22
C LEU A 369 -1.73 -5.59 17.48
N GLY A 370 -1.58 -6.76 18.10
CA GLY A 370 -1.75 -8.03 17.38
C GLY A 370 -0.72 -8.20 16.26
N SER A 371 0.55 -8.44 16.62
CA SER A 371 1.58 -8.77 15.64
C SER A 371 1.75 -10.27 15.53
N HIS A 372 1.68 -10.77 14.30
CA HIS A 372 1.82 -12.17 13.95
C HIS A 372 3.09 -12.33 13.11
N GLY A 373 3.80 -13.43 13.31
CA GLY A 373 4.95 -13.80 12.50
C GLY A 373 4.77 -15.21 11.96
N GLY A 374 5.23 -15.45 10.75
CA GLY A 374 5.16 -16.78 10.14
C GLY A 374 5.03 -16.72 8.64
N PHE A 375 5.10 -17.89 8.00
CA PHE A 375 5.02 -17.99 6.55
C PHE A 375 3.58 -17.76 6.06
N PRO A 376 3.32 -16.78 5.18
CA PRO A 376 1.99 -16.57 4.60
C PRO A 376 1.53 -17.69 3.66
N ALA A 377 2.44 -18.58 3.24
CA ALA A 377 2.14 -19.70 2.35
C ALA A 377 1.34 -19.30 1.10
N PHE A 378 1.79 -18.28 0.38
CA PHE A 378 1.15 -17.87 -0.87
C PHE A 378 1.26 -18.96 -1.96
N VAL A 379 0.25 -19.07 -2.83
CA VAL A 379 0.22 -20.03 -3.95
C VAL A 379 1.42 -19.86 -4.88
N SER A 380 1.61 -18.66 -5.45
CA SER A 380 2.73 -18.37 -6.34
C SER A 380 3.00 -16.87 -6.48
N PRO A 381 3.71 -16.24 -5.52
CA PRO A 381 4.06 -14.82 -5.58
C PRO A 381 4.80 -14.43 -6.86
N ALA A 382 5.68 -15.30 -7.38
CA ALA A 382 6.42 -15.06 -8.62
C ALA A 382 5.51 -14.98 -9.86
N ALA A 383 4.28 -15.49 -9.79
CA ALA A 383 3.26 -15.36 -10.82
C ALA A 383 2.26 -14.22 -10.53
N GLY A 384 2.42 -13.51 -9.41
CA GLY A 384 1.47 -12.53 -8.89
C GLY A 384 0.28 -13.15 -8.15
N ASP A 385 0.35 -14.43 -7.80
CA ASP A 385 -0.71 -15.14 -7.10
C ASP A 385 -0.43 -15.16 -5.59
N TYR A 386 -1.13 -14.28 -4.88
CA TYR A 386 -1.02 -14.04 -3.44
C TYR A 386 -2.16 -14.68 -2.64
N HIS A 387 -2.93 -15.61 -3.22
CA HIS A 387 -3.87 -16.43 -2.45
C HIS A 387 -3.10 -17.28 -1.44
N LEU A 388 -3.72 -17.56 -0.31
CA LEU A 388 -3.18 -18.34 0.78
C LEU A 388 -3.28 -19.84 0.45
N LEU A 389 -2.38 -20.63 1.03
CA LEU A 389 -2.45 -22.08 1.02
C LEU A 389 -2.75 -22.61 2.44
N PRO A 390 -3.27 -23.85 2.55
CA PRO A 390 -3.34 -24.54 3.83
C PRO A 390 -1.99 -24.53 4.55
N GLY A 391 -1.98 -24.12 5.82
CA GLY A 391 -0.77 -23.99 6.63
C GLY A 391 -0.16 -22.59 6.65
N SER A 392 -0.82 -21.60 6.04
CA SER A 392 -0.46 -20.20 6.23
C SER A 392 -0.59 -19.77 7.69
N ALA A 393 0.35 -18.94 8.15
CA ALA A 393 0.29 -18.29 9.45
C ALA A 393 -0.78 -17.17 9.53
N ALA A 394 -1.40 -16.83 8.39
CA ALA A 394 -2.46 -15.83 8.31
C ALA A 394 -3.84 -16.38 8.68
N LEU A 395 -4.00 -17.70 8.72
CA LEU A 395 -5.31 -18.35 8.83
C LEU A 395 -5.94 -18.14 10.21
N ASP A 396 -7.22 -17.76 10.26
CA ASP A 396 -8.08 -17.67 11.44
C ASP A 396 -7.55 -16.79 12.59
N VAL A 397 -6.58 -15.89 12.32
CA VAL A 397 -5.93 -15.05 13.34
C VAL A 397 -6.25 -13.56 13.21
N GLY A 398 -7.01 -13.16 12.18
CA GLY A 398 -7.45 -11.79 11.99
C GLY A 398 -8.59 -11.39 12.92
N ALA A 399 -8.77 -10.09 13.13
CA ALA A 399 -9.91 -9.55 13.85
C ALA A 399 -11.18 -9.46 12.98
N ASP A 400 -12.36 -9.58 13.58
CA ASP A 400 -13.61 -9.21 12.89
C ASP A 400 -13.68 -7.69 12.67
N THR A 401 -13.51 -7.29 11.41
CA THR A 401 -13.53 -5.89 10.96
C THR A 401 -14.88 -5.48 10.37
N GLY A 402 -15.81 -6.41 10.22
CA GLY A 402 -17.06 -6.19 9.48
C GLY A 402 -16.96 -6.45 7.97
N VAL A 403 -15.77 -6.76 7.42
CA VAL A 403 -15.60 -7.18 6.02
C VAL A 403 -16.10 -8.63 5.88
N ARG A 404 -16.95 -8.88 4.87
CA ARG A 404 -17.72 -10.14 4.74
C ARG A 404 -17.38 -10.98 3.51
N THR A 405 -16.61 -10.43 2.60
CA THR A 405 -16.06 -11.16 1.45
C THR A 405 -14.59 -10.82 1.30
N ASP A 406 -13.82 -11.64 0.62
CA ASP A 406 -12.40 -11.44 0.35
C ASP A 406 -12.15 -10.90 -1.09
N ILE A 407 -10.97 -11.16 -1.66
CA ILE A 407 -10.59 -10.70 -3.00
C ILE A 407 -11.30 -11.48 -4.13
N ASP A 408 -11.64 -12.74 -3.91
CA ASP A 408 -12.34 -13.60 -4.90
C ASP A 408 -13.87 -13.60 -4.70
N GLY A 409 -14.34 -12.99 -3.60
CA GLY A 409 -15.75 -12.94 -3.24
C GLY A 409 -16.18 -14.07 -2.31
N ASP A 410 -15.23 -14.85 -1.78
CA ASP A 410 -15.47 -15.88 -0.79
C ASP A 410 -15.90 -15.28 0.55
N ALA A 411 -16.79 -15.98 1.26
CA ALA A 411 -17.42 -15.47 2.48
C ALA A 411 -16.43 -15.42 3.64
N ARG A 412 -16.41 -14.31 4.38
CA ARG A 412 -15.53 -14.09 5.54
C ARG A 412 -16.32 -14.01 6.86
N PRO A 413 -15.94 -14.76 7.90
CA PRO A 413 -14.90 -15.80 7.90
C PRO A 413 -15.40 -17.12 7.29
N GLN A 414 -14.52 -17.88 6.63
CA GLN A 414 -14.86 -19.26 6.21
C GLN A 414 -14.79 -20.24 7.41
N TRP A 415 -13.94 -19.96 8.41
CA TRP A 415 -13.65 -20.87 9.52
C TRP A 415 -13.99 -20.27 10.89
N CYS A 416 -13.03 -20.18 11.80
CA CYS A 416 -13.23 -19.76 13.19
C CYS A 416 -12.91 -18.28 13.41
N GLY A 417 -12.18 -17.66 12.49
CA GLY A 417 -11.92 -16.23 12.45
C GLY A 417 -11.57 -15.79 11.03
N PRO A 418 -11.55 -14.48 10.75
CA PRO A 418 -11.06 -13.98 9.48
C PRO A 418 -9.57 -14.26 9.31
N ASP A 419 -9.14 -14.46 8.08
CA ASP A 419 -7.73 -14.52 7.72
C ASP A 419 -7.13 -13.11 7.66
N ILE A 420 -5.84 -13.00 8.00
CA ILE A 420 -5.06 -11.77 7.78
C ILE A 420 -4.68 -11.69 6.30
N GLY A 421 -4.83 -10.52 5.68
CA GLY A 421 -4.51 -10.31 4.26
C GLY A 421 -5.74 -10.25 3.37
N ALA A 422 -5.51 -10.15 2.06
CA ALA A 422 -6.55 -9.94 1.06
C ALA A 422 -7.48 -11.14 0.86
N ASP A 423 -6.89 -12.33 0.88
CA ASP A 423 -7.55 -13.61 0.64
C ASP A 423 -8.09 -14.22 1.94
N GLU A 424 -9.24 -14.89 1.85
CA GLU A 424 -9.81 -15.73 2.89
C GLU A 424 -9.84 -17.16 2.36
N LEU A 425 -8.98 -18.03 2.88
CA LEU A 425 -8.77 -19.35 2.31
C LEU A 425 -10.08 -20.16 2.29
N ALA A 426 -10.67 -20.30 1.10
CA ALA A 426 -11.88 -21.03 0.87
C ALA A 426 -11.65 -22.55 0.93
N VAL A 427 -11.74 -23.10 2.14
CA VAL A 427 -11.70 -24.55 2.38
C VAL A 427 -13.01 -25.04 3.00
N ALA A 428 -13.56 -26.12 2.44
CA ALA A 428 -14.78 -26.75 2.95
C ALA A 428 -14.56 -27.29 4.37
N GLY A 429 -15.16 -26.62 5.37
CA GLY A 429 -15.13 -27.02 6.77
C GLY A 429 -16.09 -26.17 7.59
N THR A 430 -16.67 -26.73 8.65
CA THR A 430 -17.42 -25.97 9.66
C THR A 430 -16.56 -25.82 10.90
N CYS A 431 -16.40 -24.61 11.42
CA CYS A 431 -15.76 -24.38 12.72
C CYS A 431 -16.47 -25.21 13.80
N HIS A 432 -15.86 -26.33 14.20
CA HIS A 432 -16.18 -26.99 15.44
C HIS A 432 -15.14 -26.54 16.46
N GLN A 433 -15.54 -25.70 17.41
CA GLN A 433 -14.85 -25.65 18.69
C GLN A 433 -15.07 -27.00 19.39
N LEU A 434 -14.26 -27.99 19.02
CA LEU A 434 -14.17 -29.25 19.74
C LEU A 434 -13.43 -28.98 21.05
N TYR A 435 -14.19 -28.72 22.11
CA TYR A 435 -13.74 -29.02 23.47
C TYR A 435 -13.64 -30.54 23.61
N LEU A 436 -12.62 -31.14 22.99
CA LEU A 436 -12.31 -32.56 23.18
C LEU A 436 -11.47 -32.73 24.44
N PRO A 437 -11.92 -33.53 25.42
CA PRO A 437 -10.99 -34.12 26.36
C PRO A 437 -10.08 -35.06 25.58
N LEU A 438 -8.80 -34.71 25.54
CA LEU A 438 -7.62 -35.53 25.28
C LEU A 438 -7.78 -36.80 24.40
N SER A 439 -7.07 -36.73 23.26
CA SER A 439 -6.51 -37.83 22.44
C SER A 439 -7.23 -38.20 21.14
N LEU A 440 -6.61 -37.84 20.01
CA LEU A 440 -6.01 -38.81 19.06
C LEU A 440 -5.14 -38.07 18.03
N ARG A 441 -3.92 -38.58 17.84
CA ARG A 441 -2.83 -38.04 17.00
C ARG A 441 -3.08 -38.23 15.51
N GLY A 442 -2.60 -37.28 14.70
CA GLY A 442 -2.40 -37.44 13.24
C GLY A 442 -1.68 -36.27 12.56
N TYR A 443 -0.36 -36.18 12.71
CA TYR A 443 0.65 -35.58 11.80
C TYR A 443 0.35 -34.29 11.02
N THR A 444 0.64 -33.15 11.66
CA THR A 444 1.64 -32.18 11.17
C THR A 444 2.57 -31.92 12.36
N THR A 445 3.85 -31.57 12.18
CA THR A 445 4.78 -31.31 13.30
C THR A 445 4.37 -30.05 14.04
N TYR A 446 3.35 -30.19 14.86
CA TYR A 446 2.89 -29.20 15.82
C TYR A 446 4.04 -28.96 16.81
N ARG A 447 4.55 -27.73 16.79
CA ARG A 447 5.61 -27.24 17.67
C ARG A 447 4.98 -26.32 18.71
N PRO A 448 4.39 -26.88 19.78
CA PRO A 448 3.62 -26.10 20.75
C PRO A 448 4.47 -25.27 21.69
N VAL A 449 5.78 -25.53 21.74
CA VAL A 449 6.71 -24.73 22.52
C VAL A 449 6.97 -23.44 21.75
N GLN A 450 6.69 -22.30 22.39
CA GLN A 450 6.96 -20.96 21.87
C GLN A 450 8.00 -20.27 22.74
N GLY A 451 8.76 -19.35 22.17
CA GLY A 451 9.73 -18.57 22.94
C GLY A 451 10.28 -17.37 22.18
N SER A 452 11.23 -16.69 22.79
CA SER A 452 12.04 -15.62 22.21
C SER A 452 13.48 -15.73 22.67
N VAL A 453 14.39 -15.07 21.96
CA VAL A 453 15.75 -14.79 22.39
C VAL A 453 15.99 -13.30 22.15
N GLU A 454 16.58 -12.62 23.12
CA GLU A 454 16.89 -11.19 23.03
C GLU A 454 18.29 -10.93 23.58
N ILE A 455 19.12 -10.21 22.82
CA ILE A 455 20.47 -9.80 23.23
C ILE A 455 20.38 -8.37 23.77
N GLU A 456 20.93 -8.11 24.98
CA GLU A 456 20.99 -6.78 25.60
C GLU A 456 19.63 -6.04 25.62
N ASN A 457 18.54 -6.75 25.94
CA ASN A 457 17.17 -6.21 25.92
C ASN A 457 16.76 -5.58 24.56
N GLY A 458 17.25 -6.15 23.45
CA GLY A 458 16.88 -5.73 22.09
C GLY A 458 17.53 -4.42 21.63
N ILE A 459 18.64 -4.01 22.23
CA ILE A 459 19.40 -2.85 21.78
C ILE A 459 20.19 -3.21 20.52
N CYS A 460 20.15 -2.33 19.51
CA CYS A 460 20.74 -2.60 18.19
C CYS A 460 22.26 -2.78 18.18
N CYS A 461 22.98 -2.20 19.14
CA CYS A 461 24.44 -2.12 19.10
C CYS A 461 25.06 -2.10 20.51
N ALA A 462 26.24 -2.69 20.63
CA ALA A 462 27.12 -2.53 21.80
C ALA A 462 28.49 -1.96 21.36
N GLY A 463 29.15 -1.24 22.26
CA GLY A 463 30.42 -0.57 21.94
C GLY A 463 31.43 -0.64 23.08
N GLY A 464 32.71 -0.60 22.74
CA GLY A 464 33.81 -0.59 23.71
C GLY A 464 35.12 -0.09 23.09
N TYR A 465 36.21 -0.18 23.85
CA TYR A 465 37.53 0.10 23.29
C TYR A 465 38.10 -1.14 22.58
N VAL A 466 38.83 -0.93 21.49
CA VAL A 466 39.49 -2.02 20.75
C VAL A 466 40.40 -2.81 21.71
N GLY A 467 40.23 -4.14 21.73
CA GLY A 467 40.96 -5.04 22.62
C GLY A 467 40.34 -5.23 24.01
N GLN A 468 39.25 -4.53 24.33
CA GLN A 468 38.44 -4.79 25.52
C GLN A 468 37.52 -6.00 25.28
N THR A 469 37.31 -6.82 26.31
CA THR A 469 36.20 -7.78 26.34
C THR A 469 34.99 -7.13 26.99
N ILE A 470 33.88 -7.07 26.26
CA ILE A 470 32.56 -6.71 26.80
C ILE A 470 31.77 -7.99 27.07
N THR A 471 30.84 -7.93 28.01
CA THR A 471 29.88 -9.00 28.25
C THR A 471 28.59 -8.64 27.54
N LEU A 472 28.05 -9.59 26.76
CA LEU A 472 26.72 -9.48 26.18
C LEU A 472 25.78 -10.45 26.90
N THR A 473 24.73 -9.93 27.51
CA THR A 473 23.71 -10.72 28.18
C THR A 473 22.62 -11.10 27.17
N VAL A 474 22.29 -12.40 27.11
CA VAL A 474 21.24 -12.95 26.25
C VAL A 474 20.14 -13.51 27.12
N GLU A 475 18.94 -12.99 26.94
CA GLU A 475 17.72 -13.42 27.63
C GLU A 475 16.96 -14.43 26.77
N TYR A 476 16.43 -15.44 27.44
CA TYR A 476 15.69 -16.55 26.83
C TYR A 476 14.34 -16.67 27.52
N THR A 477 13.27 -16.56 26.74
CA THR A 477 11.92 -16.83 27.25
C THR A 477 11.30 -17.97 26.47
N ALA A 478 10.61 -18.88 27.18
CA ALA A 478 9.91 -19.98 26.54
C ALA A 478 8.71 -20.42 27.37
N THR A 479 7.64 -20.78 26.67
CA THR A 479 6.42 -21.32 27.26
C THR A 479 5.94 -22.52 26.43
N SER A 480 5.32 -23.48 27.09
CA SER A 480 4.60 -24.56 26.44
C SER A 480 3.26 -24.76 27.14
N PRO A 481 2.16 -24.92 26.38
CA PRO A 481 0.85 -25.15 26.96
C PRO A 481 0.67 -26.56 27.52
N PHE A 482 1.63 -27.47 27.30
CA PHE A 482 1.51 -28.89 27.69
C PHE A 482 2.37 -29.28 28.88
N ALA A 483 3.54 -28.66 29.04
CA ALA A 483 4.46 -28.94 30.12
C ALA A 483 5.45 -27.78 30.31
N PRO A 484 6.13 -27.71 31.47
CA PRO A 484 7.24 -26.77 31.65
C PRO A 484 8.32 -26.97 30.58
N VAL A 485 8.86 -25.87 30.06
CA VAL A 485 10.06 -25.89 29.22
C VAL A 485 11.25 -26.19 30.13
N THR A 486 11.93 -27.29 29.87
CA THR A 486 13.01 -27.79 30.76
C THR A 486 14.37 -27.78 30.09
N GLU A 487 14.41 -27.79 28.76
CA GLU A 487 15.65 -27.84 28.00
C GLU A 487 15.67 -26.77 26.91
N MET A 488 16.87 -26.33 26.57
CA MET A 488 17.16 -25.48 25.43
C MET A 488 18.42 -26.02 24.74
N ARG A 489 18.65 -25.60 23.52
CA ARG A 489 19.97 -25.67 22.89
C ARG A 489 20.26 -24.32 22.29
N THR A 490 21.48 -23.84 22.47
CA THR A 490 21.86 -22.48 22.08
C THR A 490 23.16 -22.47 21.31
N HIS A 491 23.33 -21.43 20.50
CA HIS A 491 24.61 -21.14 19.88
C HIS A 491 24.79 -19.63 19.74
N PHE A 492 25.99 -19.15 20.06
CA PHE A 492 26.36 -17.74 19.95
C PHE A 492 27.63 -17.60 19.11
N ARG A 493 27.53 -16.95 17.95
CA ARG A 493 28.67 -16.79 17.02
C ARG A 493 28.57 -15.54 16.16
N SER A 494 29.64 -15.21 15.47
CA SER A 494 29.60 -14.32 14.32
C SER A 494 29.23 -15.08 13.04
N GLY A 495 28.61 -14.39 12.07
CA GLY A 495 28.31 -14.95 10.75
C GLY A 495 26.92 -15.62 10.59
N GLY A 496 25.90 -15.09 11.27
CA GLY A 496 24.49 -15.39 11.01
C GLY A 496 23.83 -16.45 11.91
N CYS A 497 22.49 -16.47 11.87
CA CYS A 497 21.63 -17.42 12.58
C CYS A 497 21.78 -18.86 12.07
N LEU A 498 21.69 -19.83 12.99
CA LEU A 498 21.68 -21.26 12.64
C LEU A 498 20.34 -21.69 12.03
N ARG A 499 20.40 -22.69 11.14
CA ARG A 499 19.23 -23.37 10.55
C ARG A 499 19.05 -24.78 11.09
N GLU A 500 17.93 -25.41 10.77
CA GLU A 500 17.56 -26.76 11.26
C GLU A 500 18.67 -27.82 11.15
N PRO A 501 19.45 -27.95 10.04
CA PRO A 501 20.54 -28.91 10.00
C PRO A 501 21.61 -28.65 11.07
N GLU A 502 22.05 -27.41 11.22
CA GLU A 502 23.11 -27.00 12.15
C GLU A 502 22.62 -27.04 13.61
N MET A 503 21.40 -26.57 13.86
CA MET A 503 20.81 -26.58 15.19
C MET A 503 20.58 -28.02 15.66
N SER A 504 20.20 -28.92 14.75
CA SER A 504 19.90 -30.32 15.05
C SER A 504 21.06 -31.09 15.67
N GLU A 505 22.29 -30.70 15.35
CA GLU A 505 23.53 -31.33 15.80
C GLU A 505 23.97 -30.90 17.21
N LEU A 506 23.37 -29.82 17.75
CA LEU A 506 23.69 -29.34 19.10
C LEU A 506 22.99 -30.15 20.18
N GLU A 507 23.71 -30.41 21.27
CA GLU A 507 23.19 -31.09 22.46
C GLU A 507 22.16 -30.23 23.21
N TRP A 508 21.22 -30.90 23.87
CA TRP A 508 20.26 -30.25 24.74
C TRP A 508 20.86 -30.00 26.11
N GLU A 509 20.63 -28.81 26.65
CA GLU A 509 21.07 -28.35 27.95
C GLU A 509 19.86 -27.88 28.78
N PRO A 510 19.97 -27.82 30.12
CA PRO A 510 18.90 -27.29 30.96
C PRO A 510 18.53 -25.86 30.55
N PHE A 511 17.23 -25.55 30.53
CA PHE A 511 16.75 -24.20 30.26
C PHE A 511 17.25 -23.23 31.32
N VAL A 512 17.88 -22.13 30.87
CA VAL A 512 18.28 -20.99 31.69
C VAL A 512 17.68 -19.72 31.09
N PRO A 513 17.12 -18.82 31.90
CA PRO A 513 16.44 -17.61 31.39
C PRO A 513 17.41 -16.54 30.90
N GLU A 514 18.69 -16.64 31.24
CA GLU A 514 19.70 -15.64 30.92
C GLU A 514 21.09 -16.30 30.80
N ARG A 515 21.92 -15.82 29.88
CA ARG A 515 23.32 -16.24 29.74
C ARG A 515 24.20 -15.11 29.21
N ASP A 516 25.37 -14.96 29.83
CA ASP A 516 26.39 -13.99 29.45
C ASP A 516 27.42 -14.57 28.48
N TYR A 517 27.74 -13.82 27.43
CA TYR A 517 28.77 -14.15 26.43
C TYR A 517 29.86 -13.07 26.39
N PRO A 518 31.13 -13.42 26.67
CA PRO A 518 32.23 -12.48 26.52
C PRO A 518 32.56 -12.28 25.03
N VAL A 519 32.57 -11.03 24.58
CA VAL A 519 32.91 -10.64 23.21
C VAL A 519 34.10 -9.69 23.20
N LEU A 520 35.12 -10.03 22.42
CA LEU A 520 36.28 -9.18 22.20
C LEU A 520 35.95 -8.11 21.14
N VAL A 521 36.15 -6.85 21.50
CA VAL A 521 35.80 -5.69 20.66
C VAL A 521 36.91 -5.42 19.63
N TYR A 522 36.52 -5.30 18.36
CA TYR A 522 37.40 -5.01 17.23
C TYR A 522 36.99 -3.72 16.51
N ILE A 523 37.92 -3.13 15.75
CA ILE A 523 37.64 -1.99 14.88
C ILE A 523 37.04 -2.50 13.58
N ASN A 524 35.74 -2.80 13.60
CA ASN A 524 34.84 -3.10 12.47
C ASN A 524 33.47 -3.46 13.07
N TRP A 525 32.37 -3.10 12.40
CA TRP A 525 31.02 -3.54 12.78
C TRP A 525 30.89 -5.06 12.61
N ILE A 526 31.01 -5.82 13.70
CA ILE A 526 30.88 -7.29 13.67
C ILE A 526 29.53 -7.68 14.27
N GLY A 527 28.73 -8.40 13.48
CA GLY A 527 27.47 -8.97 13.93
C GLY A 527 27.67 -10.25 14.73
N HIS A 528 27.03 -10.32 15.89
CA HIS A 528 26.93 -11.49 16.75
C HIS A 528 25.49 -11.98 16.81
N TYR A 529 25.30 -13.29 16.72
CA TYR A 529 23.99 -13.92 16.56
C TYR A 529 23.78 -14.96 17.66
N ALA A 530 22.65 -14.89 18.35
CA ALA A 530 22.20 -15.87 19.32
C ALA A 530 21.07 -16.70 18.71
N SER A 531 21.28 -17.99 18.49
CA SER A 531 20.23 -18.92 18.03
C SER A 531 19.81 -19.85 19.17
N VAL A 532 18.52 -20.14 19.29
CA VAL A 532 17.97 -21.03 20.32
C VAL A 532 16.83 -21.90 19.80
N GLN A 533 16.71 -23.09 20.36
CA GLN A 533 15.53 -23.94 20.24
C GLN A 533 15.19 -24.53 21.60
N TYR A 534 13.91 -24.57 21.93
CA TYR A 534 13.40 -24.97 23.23
C TYR A 534 12.75 -26.35 23.18
N ARG A 535 12.74 -27.03 24.33
CA ARG A 535 12.04 -28.30 24.51
C ARG A 535 11.39 -28.40 25.88
N ASP A 536 10.14 -28.86 25.88
CA ASP A 536 9.40 -29.12 27.10
C ASP A 536 9.63 -30.53 27.66
N ALA A 537 9.19 -30.74 28.91
CA ALA A 537 9.36 -32.03 29.59
C ALA A 537 8.66 -33.21 28.90
N LEU A 538 7.80 -32.96 27.90
CA LEU A 538 7.12 -33.98 27.09
C LEU A 538 7.83 -34.22 25.75
N GLY A 539 8.92 -33.51 25.47
CA GLY A 539 9.75 -33.66 24.28
C GLY A 539 9.27 -32.87 23.07
N TYR A 540 8.28 -31.98 23.21
CA TYR A 540 7.91 -31.07 22.14
C TYR A 540 8.98 -30.01 21.98
N ILE A 541 9.27 -29.61 20.73
CA ILE A 541 10.29 -28.61 20.41
C ILE A 541 9.69 -27.36 19.80
N SER A 542 10.33 -26.22 19.99
CA SER A 542 9.96 -24.96 19.34
C SER A 542 10.54 -24.86 17.91
N PRO A 543 10.10 -23.90 17.10
CA PRO A 543 10.91 -23.38 16.00
C PRO A 543 12.26 -22.86 16.50
N ILE A 544 13.20 -22.60 15.58
CA ILE A 544 14.47 -21.94 15.93
C ILE A 544 14.20 -20.43 16.00
N TYR A 545 14.55 -19.81 17.11
CA TYR A 545 14.55 -18.36 17.28
C TYR A 545 15.97 -17.83 17.16
N CYS A 546 16.10 -16.61 16.66
CA CYS A 546 17.39 -15.96 16.54
C CYS A 546 17.26 -14.45 16.74
N ASP A 547 18.27 -13.88 17.37
CA ASP A 547 18.46 -12.44 17.51
C ASP A 547 19.92 -12.08 17.23
N ASP A 548 20.18 -10.80 16.90
CA ASP A 548 21.51 -10.31 16.56
C ASP A 548 21.84 -8.93 17.13
N ILE A 549 23.14 -8.72 17.37
CA ILE A 549 23.67 -7.43 17.84
C ILE A 549 24.96 -7.11 17.10
N ALA A 550 25.12 -5.84 16.74
CA ALA A 550 26.36 -5.36 16.13
C ALA A 550 27.28 -4.76 17.19
N VAL A 551 28.56 -5.14 17.18
CA VAL A 551 29.57 -4.62 18.13
C VAL A 551 30.61 -3.78 17.38
N GLU A 552 30.86 -2.56 17.86
CA GLU A 552 31.87 -1.63 17.30
C GLU A 552 32.92 -1.20 18.35
N GLY A 553 34.19 -1.15 17.93
CA GLY A 553 35.31 -0.70 18.74
C GLY A 553 35.81 0.71 18.41
N HIS A 554 35.93 1.55 19.43
CA HIS A 554 36.68 2.81 19.35
C HIS A 554 38.18 2.63 19.65
N PRO A 555 39.08 3.38 19.00
CA PRO A 555 40.50 3.38 19.33
C PRO A 555 40.71 3.73 20.82
N THR A 556 41.58 3.00 21.52
CA THR A 556 41.97 3.34 22.89
C THR A 556 42.63 4.73 22.93
N PRO A 557 42.28 5.61 23.89
CA PRO A 557 42.98 6.89 24.06
C PRO A 557 44.46 6.62 24.36
N GLU A 558 45.39 7.34 23.72
CA GLU A 558 46.79 7.28 24.12
C GLU A 558 46.95 7.73 25.58
N PRO A 559 47.82 7.09 26.38
CA PRO A 559 48.06 7.51 27.76
C PRO A 559 48.67 8.91 27.75
N THR A 560 47.93 9.90 28.24
CA THR A 560 48.47 11.23 28.50
C THR A 560 49.49 11.14 29.63
N ASP A 561 50.75 11.33 29.27
CA ASP A 561 51.87 11.45 30.19
C ASP A 561 51.71 12.74 31.02
N ILE A 562 51.09 12.61 32.20
CA ILE A 562 51.00 13.69 33.20
C ILE A 562 52.29 13.73 34.00
N THR A 563 53.32 14.37 33.46
CA THR A 563 54.39 14.95 34.29
C THR A 563 53.95 16.33 34.80
N PRO A 564 53.98 16.60 36.12
CA PRO A 564 53.62 17.91 36.64
C PRO A 564 54.76 18.91 36.42
N VAL A 565 54.50 19.96 35.64
CA VAL A 565 55.38 21.14 35.56
C VAL A 565 55.01 22.11 36.69
N PRO A 566 55.98 22.67 37.47
CA PRO A 566 55.69 23.51 38.61
C PRO A 566 55.18 24.89 38.20
N THR A 567 54.26 25.39 39.02
CA THR A 567 53.61 26.69 39.01
C THR A 567 54.59 27.87 38.88
N GLY A 568 54.31 28.78 37.95
CA GLY A 568 54.91 30.10 37.91
C GLY A 568 54.14 31.07 37.02
N ILE A 569 53.44 32.01 37.69
CA ILE A 569 53.03 33.34 37.23
C ILE A 569 51.58 33.48 36.68
N THR A 570 50.80 34.28 37.41
CA THR A 570 49.68 35.12 36.93
C THR A 570 50.00 36.58 37.30
N PRO A 571 49.30 37.64 36.80
CA PRO A 571 48.34 37.74 35.69
C PRO A 571 48.59 38.95 34.73
N SER A 572 48.03 38.92 33.52
CA SER A 572 47.65 40.16 32.79
C SER A 572 46.37 39.95 31.98
N ALA A 573 45.43 40.90 32.12
CA ALA A 573 44.13 40.93 31.45
C ALA A 573 44.19 41.80 30.16
N PRO A 574 43.09 42.02 29.42
CA PRO A 574 42.76 41.34 28.16
C PRO A 574 42.85 42.25 26.92
N GLU A 575 43.08 41.68 25.73
CA GLU A 575 42.91 42.39 24.45
C GLU A 575 41.50 42.19 23.85
N PRO A 576 40.91 43.22 23.21
CA PRO A 576 39.54 43.21 22.69
C PRO A 576 39.44 42.63 21.25
N PRO A 577 38.23 42.27 20.78
CA PRO A 577 38.06 41.59 19.49
C PRO A 577 38.17 42.55 18.30
N PRO A 578 38.65 42.09 17.12
CA PRO A 578 38.67 42.93 15.93
C PRO A 578 37.26 43.09 15.33
N SER A 579 36.96 44.33 14.97
CA SER A 579 35.69 44.80 14.42
C SER A 579 35.49 44.37 12.96
N LYS A 580 34.24 44.06 12.62
CA LYS A 580 33.74 43.99 11.24
C LYS A 580 33.55 45.39 10.69
N THR A 581 34.00 45.64 9.47
CA THR A 581 33.49 46.74 8.62
C THR A 581 33.37 46.31 7.16
N PRO A 582 32.46 46.96 6.40
CA PRO A 582 31.75 46.35 5.28
C PRO A 582 32.32 46.73 3.91
N THR A 583 32.12 45.86 2.93
CA THR A 583 32.35 46.10 1.50
C THR A 583 31.19 46.87 0.86
N PRO A 584 31.47 47.92 0.07
CA PRO A 584 30.57 48.37 -0.98
C PRO A 584 31.13 48.14 -2.40
N SER A 585 30.21 47.70 -3.25
CA SER A 585 30.03 47.98 -4.69
C SER A 585 31.15 48.59 -5.54
N GLY A 586 31.36 48.05 -6.74
CA GLY A 586 31.80 48.86 -7.89
C GLY A 586 32.42 48.09 -9.05
N ALA A 587 31.72 48.08 -10.18
CA ALA A 587 32.02 47.41 -11.45
C ALA A 587 33.31 47.86 -12.20
N GLY A 588 33.78 47.00 -13.13
CA GLY A 588 34.21 47.43 -14.46
C GLY A 588 35.58 46.95 -14.97
N HIS A 589 35.55 45.93 -15.86
CA HIS A 589 36.23 45.74 -17.17
C HIS A 589 37.70 46.21 -17.41
N PRO A 590 38.45 45.62 -18.39
CA PRO A 590 38.02 44.87 -19.59
C PRO A 590 37.92 43.36 -19.41
#